data_AF-A0A378JKA3-F1
#
_entry.id   AF-A0A378JKA3-F1
#
_cell.length_a   1.000
_cell.length_b   1.000
_cell.length_c   1.000
_cell.angle_alpha   90.00
_cell.angle_beta   90.00
_cell.angle_gamma   90.00
#
_symmetry.space_group_name_H-M   'P 1'
#
loop_
_entity.id
_entity.type
_entity.pdbx_description
1 polymer ?
#
loop_
_entity_poly.entity_id
_entity_poly.type
_entity_poly.pdbx_seq_one_letter_code
_entity_poly.pdbx_strand_id
1 'polypeptide(L)'
;MSELLEKLPEEKRKEGKLFLNELFLCIKDVDNKPEIEFFLGLIDKSFLKFGDKEPGSVSLTEFSRHLLGLTLLYIKSSNDLAIWNADFVPTLDRILRFLNINQHGTSRIKLLNQLEMTTFASLDHRVDINFNQLRSILKKHGTLETAQSFINSCNKVDNIDASFGFHLLVQDAKETLAENKNKDLGSSLLNFSLLNNGTKSHRLNIFKSFTDSYVSSSNEVTSPHPQ
;
A
#
# COMPACT_ATOMS: atom_id res chain seq x y z
N MET A 1 -7.68 -4.33 2.13
CA MET A 1 -7.24 -5.61 1.51
C MET A 1 -8.34 -6.66 1.42
N SER A 2 -9.29 -6.74 2.38
CA SER A 2 -10.37 -7.73 2.34
C SER A 2 -11.20 -7.71 1.06
N GLU A 3 -11.52 -6.52 0.54
CA GLU A 3 -12.17 -6.34 -0.76
C GLU A 3 -11.44 -7.07 -1.90
N LEU A 4 -10.10 -7.02 -1.92
CA LEU A 4 -9.32 -7.66 -2.98
C LEU A 4 -9.31 -9.19 -2.86
N LEU A 5 -9.67 -9.76 -1.70
CA LEU A 5 -9.85 -11.20 -1.58
C LEU A 5 -11.06 -11.69 -2.37
N GLU A 6 -12.06 -10.84 -2.63
CA GLU A 6 -13.23 -11.22 -3.43
C GLU A 6 -12.87 -11.51 -4.90
N LYS A 7 -11.75 -10.95 -5.36
CA LYS A 7 -11.19 -11.17 -6.69
C LYS A 7 -10.60 -12.58 -6.86
N LEU A 8 -10.34 -13.28 -5.75
CA LEU A 8 -9.94 -14.68 -5.77
C LEU A 8 -11.16 -15.61 -5.90
N PRO A 9 -11.01 -16.78 -6.55
CA PRO A 9 -12.00 -17.86 -6.49
C PRO A 9 -12.40 -18.15 -5.05
N GLU A 10 -13.67 -18.43 -4.81
CA GLU A 10 -14.25 -18.56 -3.46
C GLU A 10 -13.48 -19.58 -2.61
N GLU A 11 -13.14 -20.72 -3.20
CA GLU A 11 -12.37 -21.80 -2.59
C GLU A 11 -10.93 -21.40 -2.23
N LYS A 12 -10.39 -20.33 -2.84
CA LYS A 12 -9.05 -19.80 -2.59
C LYS A 12 -9.02 -18.60 -1.65
N ARG A 13 -10.17 -18.02 -1.27
CA ARG A 13 -10.21 -16.82 -0.40
C ARG A 13 -9.59 -17.04 0.97
N LYS A 14 -9.81 -18.22 1.57
CA LYS A 14 -9.19 -18.61 2.85
C LYS A 14 -7.67 -18.69 2.75
N GLU A 15 -7.17 -19.27 1.66
CA GLU A 15 -5.73 -19.32 1.38
C GLU A 15 -5.15 -17.94 1.11
N GLY A 16 -5.87 -17.06 0.39
CA GLY A 16 -5.49 -15.67 0.18
C GLY A 16 -5.36 -14.88 1.48
N LYS A 17 -6.32 -15.05 2.40
CA LYS A 17 -6.24 -14.45 3.75
C LYS A 17 -5.03 -14.98 4.53
N LEU A 18 -4.78 -16.29 4.47
CA LEU A 18 -3.61 -16.90 5.11
C LEU A 18 -2.31 -16.34 4.51
N PHE A 19 -2.22 -16.22 3.19
CA PHE A 19 -1.08 -15.59 2.52
C PHE A 19 -0.84 -14.17 3.01
N LEU A 20 -1.87 -13.32 3.09
CA LEU A 20 -1.72 -11.96 3.60
C LEU A 20 -1.17 -11.93 5.03
N ASN A 21 -1.70 -12.78 5.91
CA ASN A 21 -1.22 -12.89 7.28
C ASN A 21 0.26 -13.29 7.33
N GLU A 22 0.64 -14.33 6.58
CA GLU A 22 2.03 -14.79 6.52
C GLU A 22 2.96 -13.73 5.91
N LEU A 23 2.52 -13.02 4.87
CA LEU A 23 3.28 -11.93 4.27
C LEU A 23 3.56 -10.82 5.28
N PHE A 24 2.55 -10.39 6.04
CA PHE A 24 2.72 -9.36 7.08
C PHE A 24 3.57 -9.83 8.26
N LEU A 25 3.59 -11.13 8.56
CA LEU A 25 4.55 -11.70 9.52
C LEU A 25 5.98 -11.69 8.96
N CYS A 26 6.18 -12.06 7.69
CA CYS A 26 7.48 -11.95 7.02
C CYS A 26 8.00 -10.51 7.04
N ILE A 27 7.12 -9.53 6.77
CA ILE A 27 7.46 -8.10 6.82
C ILE A 27 7.93 -7.73 8.22
N LYS A 28 7.18 -8.09 9.27
CA LYS A 28 7.53 -7.77 10.66
C LYS A 28 8.89 -8.32 11.08
N ASP A 29 9.27 -9.49 10.56
CA ASP A 29 10.55 -10.14 10.84
C ASP A 29 11.72 -9.44 10.11
N VAL A 30 11.46 -8.80 8.96
CA VAL A 30 12.46 -8.02 8.18
C VAL A 30 12.57 -6.58 8.68
N ASP A 31 11.42 -5.93 8.86
CA ASP A 31 11.27 -4.59 9.36
C ASP A 31 10.09 -4.56 10.33
N ASN A 32 10.39 -4.42 11.62
CA ASN A 32 9.39 -4.42 12.66
C ASN A 32 8.60 -3.10 12.76
N LYS A 33 8.99 -2.09 11.97
CA LYS A 33 8.34 -0.77 11.93
C LYS A 33 8.34 -0.17 10.51
N PRO A 34 7.63 -0.78 9.55
CA PRO A 34 7.52 -0.22 8.21
C PRO A 34 6.84 1.16 8.24
N GLU A 35 7.31 2.08 7.40
CA GLU A 35 6.73 3.41 7.26
C GLU A 35 5.33 3.39 6.62
N ILE A 36 4.54 4.45 6.76
CA ILE A 36 3.15 4.47 6.28
C ILE A 36 3.07 4.36 4.75
N GLU A 37 4.07 4.90 4.05
CA GLU A 37 4.24 4.86 2.60
C GLU A 37 4.28 3.43 2.06
N PHE A 38 4.88 2.51 2.83
CA PHE A 38 4.87 1.09 2.49
C PHE A 38 3.44 0.56 2.32
N PHE A 39 2.58 0.83 3.31
CA PHE A 39 1.20 0.37 3.31
C PHE A 39 0.36 1.08 2.25
N LEU A 40 0.56 2.39 2.09
CA LEU A 40 -0.16 3.18 1.10
C LEU A 40 0.18 2.73 -0.34
N GLY A 41 1.46 2.51 -0.64
CA GLY A 41 1.90 1.96 -1.91
C GLY A 41 1.34 0.57 -2.17
N LEU A 42 1.37 -0.31 -1.16
CA LEU A 42 0.79 -1.64 -1.25
C LEU A 42 -0.71 -1.59 -1.56
N ILE A 43 -1.49 -0.74 -0.87
CA ILE A 43 -2.93 -0.61 -1.10
C ILE A 43 -3.21 -0.02 -2.48
N ASP A 44 -2.58 1.12 -2.81
CA ASP A 44 -2.78 1.83 -4.07
C ASP A 44 -2.56 0.90 -5.28
N LYS A 45 -1.38 0.28 -5.35
CA LYS A 45 -1.01 -0.52 -6.52
C LYS A 45 -1.76 -1.85 -6.60
N SER A 46 -2.14 -2.43 -5.46
CA SER A 46 -2.97 -3.64 -5.46
C SER A 46 -4.37 -3.37 -6.00
N PHE A 47 -5.00 -2.25 -5.60
CA PHE A 47 -6.30 -1.85 -6.15
C PHE A 47 -6.19 -1.40 -7.60
N LEU A 48 -5.09 -0.77 -8.01
CA LEU A 48 -4.86 -0.42 -9.41
C LEU A 48 -4.86 -1.68 -10.30
N LYS A 49 -4.25 -2.78 -9.84
CA LYS A 49 -4.19 -4.02 -10.62
C LYS A 49 -5.47 -4.85 -10.54
N PHE A 50 -6.08 -4.95 -9.36
CA PHE A 50 -7.14 -5.93 -9.09
C PHE A 50 -8.51 -5.32 -8.80
N GLY A 51 -8.61 -4.02 -8.51
CA GLY A 51 -9.85 -3.37 -8.06
C GLY A 51 -11.01 -3.54 -9.05
N ASP A 52 -10.72 -3.38 -10.33
CA ASP A 52 -11.70 -3.47 -11.42
C ASP A 52 -11.80 -4.87 -12.05
N LYS A 53 -11.11 -5.88 -11.48
CA LYS A 53 -11.25 -7.26 -11.93
C LYS A 53 -12.57 -7.86 -11.47
N GLU A 54 -13.12 -8.78 -12.25
CA GLU A 54 -14.32 -9.52 -11.86
C GLU A 54 -14.07 -10.39 -10.61
N PRO A 55 -15.06 -10.56 -9.72
CA PRO A 55 -14.95 -11.51 -8.61
C PRO A 55 -14.57 -12.91 -9.09
N GLY A 56 -13.68 -13.59 -8.37
CA GLY A 56 -13.22 -14.93 -8.75
C GLY A 56 -12.26 -15.02 -9.95
N SER A 57 -11.95 -13.91 -10.63
CA SER A 57 -11.16 -13.93 -11.87
C SER A 57 -9.63 -13.96 -11.67
N VAL A 58 -9.14 -13.65 -10.48
CA VAL A 58 -7.70 -13.52 -10.18
C VAL A 58 -7.20 -14.79 -9.50
N SER A 59 -6.18 -15.43 -10.06
CA SER A 59 -5.59 -16.60 -9.41
C SER A 59 -4.85 -16.24 -8.12
N LEU A 60 -4.85 -17.16 -7.14
CA LEU A 60 -4.09 -16.97 -5.89
C LEU A 60 -2.59 -16.73 -6.15
N THR A 61 -2.01 -17.45 -7.12
CA THR A 61 -0.61 -17.27 -7.49
C THR A 61 -0.31 -15.88 -8.05
N GLU A 62 -1.17 -15.37 -8.95
CA GLU A 62 -1.00 -14.02 -9.49
C GLU A 62 -1.10 -12.97 -8.38
N PHE A 63 -2.12 -13.09 -7.53
CA PHE A 63 -2.34 -12.21 -6.39
C PHE A 63 -1.13 -12.21 -5.44
N SER A 64 -0.67 -13.39 -5.04
CA SER A 64 0.45 -13.54 -4.10
C SER A 64 1.77 -13.05 -4.67
N ARG A 65 2.07 -13.35 -5.94
CA ARG A 65 3.30 -12.88 -6.60
C ARG A 65 3.32 -11.36 -6.71
N HIS A 66 2.20 -10.76 -7.10
CA HIS A 66 2.11 -9.31 -7.23
C HIS A 66 2.28 -8.61 -5.88
N LEU A 67 1.57 -9.07 -4.85
CA LEU A 67 1.69 -8.48 -3.52
C LEU A 67 3.08 -8.62 -2.93
N LEU A 68 3.71 -9.79 -3.07
CA LEU A 68 5.10 -9.96 -2.64
C LEU A 68 6.04 -9.01 -3.40
N GLY A 69 5.88 -8.88 -4.72
CA GLY A 69 6.68 -7.95 -5.50
C GLY A 69 6.49 -6.48 -5.08
N LEU A 70 5.25 -6.06 -4.80
CA LEU A 70 4.97 -4.73 -4.23
C LEU A 70 5.62 -4.57 -2.85
N THR A 71 5.56 -5.61 -2.01
CA THR A 71 6.23 -5.59 -0.71
C THR A 71 7.73 -5.36 -0.84
N LEU A 72 8.40 -6.09 -1.73
CA LEU A 72 9.84 -5.95 -1.95
C LEU A 72 10.22 -4.55 -2.44
N LEU A 73 9.40 -3.93 -3.30
CA LEU A 73 9.63 -2.58 -3.80
C LEU A 73 9.42 -1.53 -2.71
N TYR A 74 8.23 -1.53 -2.11
CA TYR A 74 7.83 -0.44 -1.24
C TYR A 74 8.57 -0.41 0.07
N ILE A 75 8.93 -1.59 0.63
CA ILE A 75 9.65 -1.64 1.90
C ILE A 75 11.05 -1.03 1.79
N LYS A 76 11.68 -1.17 0.61
CA LYS A 76 12.99 -0.61 0.30
C LYS A 76 12.92 0.87 -0.05
N SER A 77 11.86 1.31 -0.71
CA SER A 77 11.72 2.71 -1.10
C SER A 77 11.28 3.61 0.05
N SER A 78 10.52 3.06 1.01
CA SER A 78 9.94 3.81 2.10
C SER A 78 10.88 3.96 3.29
N ASN A 79 11.82 3.04 3.52
CA ASN A 79 12.69 3.05 4.69
C ASN A 79 14.10 3.53 4.29
N ASP A 80 14.72 4.39 5.12
CA ASP A 80 16.12 4.79 4.95
C ASP A 80 17.11 3.68 5.32
N LEU A 81 16.65 2.61 5.98
CA LEU A 81 17.43 1.40 6.22
C LEU A 81 17.64 0.62 4.93
N ALA A 82 18.86 0.13 4.73
CA ALA A 82 19.20 -0.73 3.59
C ALA A 82 18.58 -2.12 3.76
N ILE A 83 17.37 -2.31 3.23
CA ILE A 83 16.69 -3.61 3.18
C ILE A 83 17.00 -4.30 1.84
N TRP A 84 17.45 -5.55 1.91
CA TRP A 84 17.83 -6.37 0.75
C TRP A 84 16.86 -7.52 0.56
N ASN A 85 16.75 -8.03 -0.67
CA ASN A 85 15.95 -9.25 -0.91
C ASN A 85 16.48 -10.46 -0.14
N ALA A 86 17.76 -10.47 0.23
CA ALA A 86 18.35 -11.51 1.07
C ALA A 86 17.70 -11.57 2.46
N ASP A 87 17.23 -10.45 3.00
CA ASP A 87 16.63 -10.37 4.34
C ASP A 87 15.28 -11.10 4.41
N PHE A 88 14.61 -11.26 3.28
CA PHE A 88 13.36 -12.04 3.18
C PHE A 88 13.59 -13.56 3.07
N VAL A 89 14.81 -14.01 2.73
CA VAL A 89 15.09 -15.43 2.50
C VAL A 89 14.79 -16.32 3.72
N PRO A 90 15.11 -15.93 4.96
CA PRO A 90 14.81 -16.72 6.16
C PRO A 90 13.32 -16.92 6.42
N THR A 91 12.46 -16.00 5.96
CA THR A 91 11.02 -16.01 6.24
C THR A 91 10.18 -16.48 5.05
N LEU A 92 10.80 -16.61 3.88
CA LEU A 92 10.13 -16.91 2.61
C LEU A 92 9.34 -18.23 2.62
N ASP A 93 9.79 -19.22 3.39
CA ASP A 93 9.15 -20.55 3.47
C ASP A 93 7.68 -20.49 3.90
N ARG A 94 7.30 -19.45 4.67
CA ARG A 94 5.92 -19.22 5.10
C ARG A 94 4.96 -18.96 3.95
N ILE A 95 5.47 -18.31 2.88
CA ILE A 95 4.66 -17.85 1.75
C ILE A 95 4.97 -18.59 0.44
N LEU A 96 6.05 -19.36 0.37
CA LEU A 96 6.54 -19.98 -0.86
C LEU A 96 5.50 -20.87 -1.55
N ARG A 97 4.67 -21.58 -0.77
CA ARG A 97 3.59 -22.44 -1.28
C ARG A 97 2.55 -21.70 -2.13
N PHE A 98 2.34 -20.41 -1.89
CA PHE A 98 1.33 -19.61 -2.61
C PHE A 98 1.85 -19.10 -3.96
N LEU A 99 3.17 -19.06 -4.13
CA LEU A 99 3.80 -18.48 -5.30
C LEU A 99 3.86 -19.45 -6.50
N ASN A 100 3.53 -20.74 -6.30
CA ASN A 100 3.56 -21.79 -7.34
C ASN A 100 4.86 -21.77 -8.17
N ILE A 101 6.01 -21.81 -7.51
CA ILE A 101 7.32 -21.77 -8.16
C ILE A 101 7.90 -23.17 -8.12
N ASN A 102 8.29 -23.67 -9.29
CA ASN A 102 9.01 -24.94 -9.41
C ASN A 102 10.31 -24.85 -8.61
N GLN A 103 10.40 -25.64 -7.54
CA GLN A 103 11.52 -25.64 -6.59
C GLN A 103 12.84 -26.14 -7.19
N HIS A 104 12.82 -26.60 -8.44
CA HIS A 104 14.00 -27.13 -9.13
C HIS A 104 14.85 -26.00 -9.73
N GLY A 105 15.91 -25.62 -9.02
CA GLY A 105 17.10 -24.98 -9.60
C GLY A 105 17.19 -23.45 -9.52
N THR A 106 16.12 -22.73 -9.14
CA THR A 106 16.19 -21.27 -8.97
C THR A 106 16.44 -20.91 -7.51
N SER A 107 17.53 -20.18 -7.23
CA SER A 107 17.80 -19.71 -5.87
C SER A 107 16.70 -18.74 -5.40
N ARG A 108 16.35 -18.80 -4.11
CA ARG A 108 15.31 -17.93 -3.50
C ARG A 108 15.57 -16.44 -3.77
N ILE A 109 16.85 -16.03 -3.73
CA ILE A 109 17.25 -14.66 -4.05
C ILE A 109 16.94 -14.29 -5.51
N LYS A 110 17.27 -15.16 -6.47
CA LYS A 110 16.97 -14.92 -7.89
C LYS A 110 15.47 -14.77 -8.11
N LEU A 111 14.68 -15.60 -7.45
CA LEU A 111 13.22 -15.49 -7.46
C LEU A 111 12.74 -14.13 -6.96
N LEU A 112 13.21 -13.69 -5.79
CA LEU A 112 12.79 -12.40 -5.22
C LEU A 112 13.16 -11.24 -6.13
N ASN A 113 14.38 -11.25 -6.69
CA ASN A 113 14.81 -10.26 -7.68
C ASN A 113 13.90 -10.26 -8.92
N GLN A 114 13.52 -11.45 -9.43
CA GLN A 114 12.62 -11.56 -10.58
C GLN A 114 11.22 -11.01 -10.27
N LEU A 115 10.68 -11.31 -9.08
CA LEU A 115 9.36 -10.82 -8.67
C LEU A 115 9.35 -9.30 -8.50
N GLU A 116 10.38 -8.75 -7.87
CA GLU A 116 10.56 -7.31 -7.72
C GLU A 116 10.63 -6.62 -9.09
N MET A 117 11.52 -7.07 -9.97
CA MET A 117 11.71 -6.48 -11.31
C MET A 117 10.47 -6.62 -12.18
N THR A 118 9.81 -7.78 -12.17
CA THR A 118 8.56 -7.99 -12.94
C THR A 118 7.46 -7.07 -12.42
N THR A 119 7.38 -6.87 -11.11
CA THR A 119 6.39 -5.97 -10.52
C THR A 119 6.68 -4.53 -10.89
N PHE A 120 7.94 -4.09 -10.79
CA PHE A 120 8.35 -2.74 -11.15
C PHE A 120 8.05 -2.43 -12.62
N ALA A 121 8.37 -3.36 -13.52
CA ALA A 121 8.03 -3.26 -14.94
C ALA A 121 6.51 -3.24 -15.17
N SER A 122 5.73 -4.04 -14.43
CA SER A 122 4.26 -4.07 -14.56
C SER A 122 3.58 -2.77 -14.12
N LEU A 123 4.27 -1.95 -13.34
CA LEU A 123 3.82 -0.62 -12.92
C LEU A 123 4.25 0.49 -13.89
N ASP A 124 4.80 0.15 -15.07
CA ASP A 124 5.44 1.13 -15.97
C ASP A 124 6.49 1.97 -15.22
N HIS A 125 7.17 1.36 -14.25
CA HIS A 125 8.15 2.01 -13.36
C HIS A 125 7.57 3.14 -12.49
N ARG A 126 6.24 3.27 -12.40
CA ARG A 126 5.55 4.29 -11.59
C ARG A 126 5.26 3.78 -10.19
N VAL A 127 6.18 4.06 -9.27
CA VAL A 127 6.07 3.70 -7.85
C VAL A 127 5.44 4.80 -6.99
N ASP A 128 5.14 5.96 -7.56
CA ASP A 128 4.53 7.05 -6.81
C ASP A 128 3.14 6.69 -6.30
N ILE A 129 2.83 7.10 -5.08
CA ILE A 129 1.54 6.82 -4.44
C ILE A 129 0.48 7.77 -5.00
N ASN A 130 -0.61 7.22 -5.53
CA ASN A 130 -1.75 8.01 -6.00
C ASN A 130 -2.74 8.29 -4.87
N PHE A 131 -2.60 9.44 -4.20
CA PHE A 131 -3.49 9.82 -3.11
C PHE A 131 -4.97 9.97 -3.54
N ASN A 132 -5.25 10.39 -4.78
CA ASN A 132 -6.64 10.50 -5.25
C ASN A 132 -7.32 9.12 -5.38
N GLN A 133 -6.55 8.12 -5.80
CA GLN A 133 -7.02 6.74 -5.83
C GLN A 133 -7.24 6.20 -4.42
N LEU A 134 -6.30 6.43 -3.50
CA LEU A 134 -6.45 6.03 -2.09
C LEU A 134 -7.67 6.68 -1.42
N ARG A 135 -7.94 7.95 -1.71
CA ARG A 135 -9.16 8.63 -1.25
C ARG A 135 -10.42 7.96 -1.78
N SER A 136 -10.43 7.59 -3.07
CA SER A 136 -11.56 6.89 -3.69
C SER A 136 -11.76 5.50 -3.08
N ILE A 137 -10.68 4.76 -2.80
CA ILE A 137 -10.72 3.46 -2.12
C ILE A 137 -11.29 3.62 -0.71
N LEU A 138 -10.80 4.62 0.05
CA LEU A 138 -11.26 4.88 1.41
C LEU A 138 -12.75 5.23 1.45
N LYS A 139 -13.24 6.08 0.53
CA LYS A 139 -14.66 6.43 0.45
C LYS A 139 -15.55 5.24 0.12
N LYS A 140 -15.09 4.35 -0.76
CA LYS A 140 -15.88 3.22 -1.25
C LYS A 140 -15.85 2.01 -0.32
N HIS A 141 -14.72 1.74 0.31
CA HIS A 141 -14.47 0.50 1.07
C HIS A 141 -14.01 0.74 2.51
N GLY A 142 -13.85 2.00 2.92
CA GLY A 142 -13.43 2.35 4.27
C GLY A 142 -14.52 2.02 5.29
N THR A 143 -14.13 1.31 6.34
CA THR A 143 -14.95 1.13 7.54
C THR A 143 -14.49 2.10 8.64
N LEU A 144 -15.36 2.31 9.64
CA LEU A 144 -15.04 3.09 10.84
C LEU A 144 -13.70 2.65 11.46
N GLU A 145 -13.49 1.34 11.59
CA GLU A 145 -12.28 0.78 12.18
C GLU A 145 -11.03 1.02 11.32
N THR A 146 -11.16 0.91 10.00
CA THR A 146 -10.02 1.21 9.10
C THR A 146 -9.67 2.69 9.11
N ALA A 147 -10.67 3.58 9.12
CA ALA A 147 -10.45 5.02 9.21
C ALA A 147 -9.82 5.41 10.55
N GLN A 148 -10.32 4.88 11.67
CA GLN A 148 -9.75 5.11 13.00
C GLN A 148 -8.31 4.62 13.09
N SER A 149 -8.04 3.41 12.59
CA SER A 149 -6.70 2.84 12.59
C SER A 149 -5.73 3.65 11.73
N PHE A 150 -6.17 4.09 10.54
CA PHE A 150 -5.38 4.94 9.67
C PHE A 150 -5.04 6.28 10.35
N ILE A 151 -6.03 6.97 10.93
CA ILE A 151 -5.82 8.23 11.67
C ILE A 151 -4.82 8.03 12.81
N ASN A 152 -4.99 6.98 13.61
CA ASN A 152 -4.09 6.67 14.73
C ASN A 152 -2.63 6.48 14.27
N SER A 153 -2.46 5.92 13.08
CA SER A 153 -1.16 5.70 12.46
C SER A 153 -0.56 7.00 11.91
N CYS A 154 -1.41 7.89 11.39
CA CYS A 154 -1.02 9.18 10.85
C CYS A 154 -0.71 10.23 11.93
N ASN A 155 -1.27 10.11 13.14
CA ASN A 155 -1.04 11.08 14.23
C ASN A 155 0.43 11.20 14.66
N LYS A 156 1.31 10.32 14.18
CA LYS A 156 2.74 10.28 14.47
C LYS A 156 3.62 10.72 13.28
N VAL A 157 2.99 11.05 12.14
CA VAL A 157 3.63 11.63 10.96
C VAL A 157 3.90 13.11 11.24
N ASP A 158 5.11 13.58 10.95
CA ASP A 158 5.46 14.99 11.13
C ASP A 158 4.68 15.85 10.13
N ASN A 159 3.91 16.83 10.61
CA ASN A 159 3.04 17.67 9.78
C ASN A 159 3.82 18.49 8.73
N ILE A 160 5.13 18.62 8.90
CA ILE A 160 6.02 19.37 8.01
C ILE A 160 6.36 18.56 6.75
N ASP A 161 6.33 17.22 6.83
CA ASP A 161 6.79 16.33 5.76
C ASP A 161 5.68 15.66 4.94
N ALA A 162 4.44 16.10 5.12
CA ALA A 162 3.27 15.54 4.46
C ALA A 162 2.90 16.30 3.17
N SER A 163 2.70 15.55 2.08
CA SER A 163 2.18 16.11 0.83
C SER A 163 0.72 16.56 0.97
N PHE A 164 0.29 17.51 0.13
CA PHE A 164 -1.09 17.99 0.10
C PHE A 164 -2.11 16.84 -0.12
N GLY A 165 -1.78 15.90 -1.02
CA GLY A 165 -2.59 14.71 -1.25
C GLY A 165 -2.76 13.82 -0.01
N PHE A 166 -1.69 13.66 0.79
CA PHE A 166 -1.75 12.94 2.06
C PHE A 166 -2.66 13.65 3.08
N HIS A 167 -2.55 14.98 3.21
CA HIS A 167 -3.43 15.75 4.09
C HIS A 167 -4.91 15.58 3.74
N LEU A 168 -5.25 15.59 2.45
CA LEU A 168 -6.62 15.34 1.99
C LEU A 168 -7.09 13.91 2.31
N LEU A 169 -6.21 12.91 2.20
CA LEU A 169 -6.54 11.54 2.59
C LEU A 169 -6.81 11.42 4.10
N VAL A 170 -6.01 12.08 4.94
CA VAL A 170 -6.23 12.14 6.39
C VAL A 170 -7.53 12.85 6.72
N GLN A 171 -7.86 13.92 6.00
CA GLN A 171 -9.14 14.62 6.17
C GLN A 171 -10.34 13.71 5.82
N ASP A 172 -10.31 13.05 4.65
CA ASP A 172 -11.38 12.12 4.25
C ASP A 172 -11.57 10.99 5.28
N ALA A 173 -10.50 10.51 5.91
CA ALA A 173 -10.58 9.53 6.99
C ALA A 173 -11.27 10.08 8.24
N LYS A 174 -10.97 11.34 8.63
CA LYS A 174 -11.63 12.02 9.76
C LYS A 174 -13.10 12.26 9.49
N GLU A 175 -13.46 12.63 8.27
CA GLU A 175 -14.86 12.78 7.83
C GLU A 175 -15.60 11.44 7.92
N THR A 176 -15.02 10.36 7.40
CA THR A 176 -15.55 8.99 7.52
C THR A 176 -15.80 8.61 8.98
N LEU A 177 -14.91 8.99 9.90
CA LEU A 177 -15.04 8.75 11.34
C LEU A 177 -16.18 9.57 11.96
N ALA A 178 -16.33 10.83 11.56
CA ALA A 178 -17.37 11.72 12.07
C ALA A 178 -18.77 11.30 11.61
N GLU A 179 -18.91 10.88 10.35
CA GLU A 179 -20.18 10.43 9.76
C GLU A 179 -20.68 9.12 10.39
N ASN A 180 -19.78 8.18 10.70
CA ASN A 180 -20.14 6.85 11.20
C ASN A 180 -20.26 6.76 12.73
N LYS A 181 -19.76 7.74 13.51
CA LYS A 181 -20.02 7.81 14.97
C LYS A 181 -21.51 7.97 15.32
N ASN A 182 -22.36 8.27 14.34
CA ASN A 182 -23.81 8.33 14.49
C ASN A 182 -24.54 7.02 14.11
N LYS A 183 -23.82 5.94 13.77
CA LYS A 183 -24.40 4.63 13.42
C LYS A 183 -23.51 3.49 13.94
N ASP A 184 -23.89 2.89 15.07
CA ASP A 184 -23.35 1.59 15.52
C ASP A 184 -24.03 0.46 14.69
N LEU A 185 -23.51 -0.72 14.36
CA LEU A 185 -22.40 -1.57 14.81
C LEU A 185 -22.11 -2.60 13.67
N GLY A 186 -20.86 -3.07 13.47
CA GLY A 186 -20.66 -4.45 12.98
C GLY A 186 -19.58 -4.75 11.93
N SER A 187 -18.46 -5.29 12.43
CA SER A 187 -17.47 -6.21 11.83
C SER A 187 -16.37 -5.66 10.93
N SER A 188 -15.14 -6.06 11.25
CA SER A 188 -13.90 -5.62 10.64
C SER A 188 -12.84 -6.72 10.69
N LEU A 189 -11.99 -6.73 9.67
CA LEU A 189 -10.81 -7.57 9.56
C LEU A 189 -9.68 -6.80 8.88
N LEU A 190 -9.26 -5.67 9.46
CA LEU A 190 -7.91 -5.15 9.30
C LEU A 190 -7.36 -4.74 10.66
N ASN A 191 -6.69 -5.67 11.35
CA ASN A 191 -5.88 -5.34 12.51
C ASN A 191 -4.61 -4.64 12.01
N PHE A 192 -4.61 -3.31 12.05
CA PHE A 192 -3.43 -2.46 11.87
C PHE A 192 -2.48 -2.52 13.08
N SER A 193 -2.39 -3.65 13.79
CA SER A 193 -1.53 -3.79 14.97
C SER A 193 -0.04 -3.57 14.65
N LEU A 194 0.35 -3.71 13.37
CA LEU A 194 1.67 -3.39 12.86
C LEU A 194 1.97 -1.88 12.77
N LEU A 195 0.95 -1.02 12.70
CA LEU A 195 1.11 0.43 12.67
C LEU A 195 1.21 1.07 14.07
N ASN A 196 1.04 0.29 15.15
CA ASN A 196 0.91 0.87 16.48
C ASN A 196 2.25 1.40 17.06
N ASN A 197 3.38 1.25 16.33
CA ASN A 197 4.73 1.45 16.87
C ASN A 197 5.54 2.57 16.18
N GLY A 198 5.03 3.80 16.18
CA GLY A 198 5.84 4.99 16.51
C GLY A 198 6.95 5.43 15.55
N THR A 199 6.84 5.22 14.25
CA THR A 199 7.84 5.69 13.28
C THR A 199 7.52 7.06 12.70
N LYS A 200 8.60 7.82 12.45
CA LYS A 200 8.58 9.07 11.68
C LYS A 200 8.47 8.69 10.20
N SER A 201 7.63 9.42 9.46
CA SER A 201 7.57 9.35 7.99
C SER A 201 8.71 10.19 7.44
N HIS A 202 9.58 9.61 6.63
CA HIS A 202 10.73 10.33 6.08
C HIS A 202 10.53 10.80 4.63
N ARG A 203 9.47 10.34 3.93
CA ARG A 203 9.42 10.44 2.46
C ARG A 203 8.05 10.76 1.85
N LEU A 204 7.01 11.08 2.61
CA LEU A 204 5.70 11.49 2.07
C LEU A 204 5.79 12.67 1.09
N ASN A 205 6.72 13.59 1.32
CA ASN A 205 7.03 14.72 0.43
C ASN A 205 7.73 14.34 -0.89
N ILE A 206 8.31 13.14 -1.00
CA ILE A 206 8.88 12.64 -2.25
C ILE A 206 7.75 12.24 -3.21
N PHE A 207 6.63 11.75 -2.67
CA PHE A 207 5.43 11.38 -3.42
C PHE A 207 4.54 12.58 -3.77
N LYS A 208 5.15 13.70 -4.21
CA LYS A 208 4.39 14.84 -4.76
C LYS A 208 3.61 14.36 -5.98
N SER A 209 2.31 14.18 -5.79
CA SER A 209 1.42 13.77 -6.86
C SER A 209 1.28 14.89 -7.91
N PHE A 210 0.79 14.54 -9.11
CA PHE A 210 0.41 15.49 -10.18
C PHE A 210 -0.61 16.57 -9.75
N THR A 211 -1.13 16.56 -8.52
CA THR A 211 -1.98 17.63 -7.99
C THR A 211 -1.24 18.94 -7.76
N ASP A 212 0.07 18.91 -7.49
CA ASP A 212 0.83 20.13 -7.19
C ASP A 212 1.09 20.97 -8.46
N SER A 213 1.06 20.35 -9.64
CA SER A 213 1.19 21.04 -10.93
C SER A 213 -0.05 21.83 -11.36
N TYR A 214 -1.21 21.59 -10.76
CA TYR A 214 -2.45 22.32 -11.10
C TYR A 214 -2.69 23.57 -10.25
N VAL A 215 -1.97 23.74 -9.13
CA VAL A 215 -2.14 24.92 -8.25
C VAL A 215 -1.14 26.04 -8.56
N SER A 216 -0.06 25.75 -9.30
CA SER A 216 1.00 26.74 -9.57
C SER A 216 0.87 27.47 -10.92
N SER A 217 -0.22 27.27 -11.69
CA SER A 217 -0.41 27.91 -13.02
C SER A 217 -1.59 28.87 -13.06
N SER A 218 -1.78 29.64 -12.00
CA SER A 218 -2.70 30.79 -12.03
C SER A 218 -2.22 31.84 -11.04
N ASN A 219 -1.22 32.63 -11.45
CA ASN A 219 -1.03 34.03 -11.06
C ASN A 219 0.28 34.55 -11.66
N GLU A 220 0.26 34.96 -12.93
CA GLU A 220 1.07 36.12 -13.34
C GLU A 220 0.23 36.96 -14.30
N VAL A 221 -0.45 37.93 -13.70
CA VAL A 221 -1.23 38.97 -14.35
C VAL A 221 -0.25 39.92 -15.04
N THR A 222 -0.41 40.01 -16.35
CA THR A 222 0.01 41.09 -17.25
C THR A 222 0.04 42.48 -16.59
N SER A 223 1.11 43.23 -16.80
CA SER A 223 1.06 44.70 -16.78
C SER A 223 1.99 45.30 -17.84
N PRO A 224 1.62 46.47 -18.43
CA PRO A 224 2.08 46.88 -19.74
C PRO A 224 3.26 47.88 -19.67
N HIS A 225 4.05 47.86 -20.74
CA HIS A 225 5.06 48.88 -21.05
C HIS A 225 4.47 50.30 -21.12
N PRO A 226 5.24 51.31 -20.67
CA PRO A 226 5.23 52.62 -21.28
C PRO A 226 6.52 52.88 -22.07
N GLN A 227 6.35 53.68 -23.12
CA GLN A 227 7.37 54.23 -24.03
C GLN A 227 8.35 55.17 -23.33
#